data_AF-A0A0B7NUW5-F1
#
_entry.id   AF-A0A0B7NUW5-F1
#
_cell.length_a   1.000
_cell.length_b   1.000
_cell.length_c   1.000
_cell.angle_alpha   90.00
_cell.angle_beta   90.00
_cell.angle_gamma   90.00
#
_symmetry.space_group_name_H-M   'P 1'
#
loop_
_entity.id
_entity.type
_entity.pdbx_description
1 polymer ?
#
loop_
_entity_poly.entity_id
_entity_poly.type
_entity_poly.pdbx_seq_one_letter_code
_entity_poly.pdbx_strand_id
1 'polypeptide(L)'
;MDLRAVEYIEKHYSDFSGLQFSRMFKLLQSLQDAKREFYDAIKSISNRSLKAKKNDKDLILWARRVKKHNLDLFDDQAVKIHFYSIHRRSLLYSKKLLDIQDEVEFTNEQLAENQKTQEEHIEETHEKAIIEETNEEVIEENHEEADDGTNETDELNEQKDNEQTILKISGMHQVAISE
;
A
#
# COMPACT_ATOMS: atom_id res chain seq x y z
N MET A 1 14.68 16.04 26.64
CA MET A 1 16.13 16.13 26.41
C MET A 1 16.69 14.73 26.27
N ASP A 2 17.18 14.41 25.09
CA ASP A 2 17.85 13.14 24.81
C ASP A 2 19.26 13.12 25.42
N LEU A 3 19.58 12.09 26.23
CA LEU A 3 20.88 11.95 26.88
C LEU A 3 22.03 11.84 25.87
N ARG A 4 21.76 11.30 24.67
CA ARG A 4 22.76 11.19 23.59
C ARG A 4 23.27 12.56 23.16
N ALA A 5 22.46 13.62 23.27
CA ALA A 5 22.84 14.97 22.85
C ALA A 5 23.91 15.53 23.77
N VAL A 6 23.70 15.33 25.07
CA VAL A 6 24.65 15.69 26.12
C VAL A 6 25.95 14.92 25.96
N GLU A 7 25.88 13.59 25.79
CA GLU A 7 27.06 12.74 25.62
C GLU A 7 27.89 13.11 24.39
N TYR A 8 27.24 13.43 23.27
CA TYR A 8 27.95 13.87 22.08
C TYR A 8 28.67 15.19 22.32
N ILE A 9 27.98 16.18 22.90
CA ILE A 9 28.58 17.48 23.20
C ILE A 9 29.75 17.32 24.17
N GLU A 10 29.62 16.51 25.21
CA GLU A 10 30.70 16.23 26.16
C GLU A 10 31.96 15.67 25.49
N LYS A 11 31.79 14.78 24.52
CA LYS A 11 32.91 14.16 23.78
C LYS A 11 33.53 15.08 22.73
N HIS A 12 32.78 16.06 22.21
CA HIS A 12 33.15 16.82 21.01
C HIS A 12 33.07 18.35 21.18
N TYR A 13 33.03 18.89 22.41
CA TYR A 13 32.83 20.33 22.61
C TYR A 13 33.97 21.21 22.05
N SER A 14 35.19 20.67 21.98
CA SER A 14 36.38 21.37 21.47
C SER A 14 36.33 21.63 19.96
N ASP A 15 35.66 20.75 19.23
CA ASP A 15 35.64 20.64 17.77
C ASP A 15 34.22 20.40 17.26
N PHE A 16 33.23 20.94 17.98
CA PHE A 16 31.82 20.66 17.76
C PHE A 16 31.41 20.93 16.31
N SER A 17 30.76 19.94 15.69
CA SER A 17 30.20 20.05 14.35
C SER A 17 28.68 19.89 14.39
N GLY A 18 27.95 20.95 14.03
CA GLY A 18 26.49 20.91 13.91
C GLY A 18 25.99 19.86 12.92
N LEU A 19 26.77 19.57 11.87
CA LEU A 19 26.43 18.54 10.87
C LEU A 19 26.51 17.14 11.46
N GLN A 20 27.60 16.83 12.17
CA GLN A 20 27.80 15.51 12.78
C GLN A 20 26.80 15.29 13.92
N PHE A 21 26.55 16.33 14.74
CA PHE A 21 25.47 16.32 15.73
C PHE A 21 24.12 16.00 15.08
N SER A 22 23.76 16.71 14.00
CA SER A 22 22.50 16.50 13.28
C SER A 22 22.37 15.08 12.72
N ARG A 23 23.44 14.52 12.15
CA ARG A 23 23.46 13.15 11.60
C ARG A 23 23.27 12.07 12.65
N MET A 24 23.72 12.30 13.88
CA MET A 24 23.54 11.35 14.98
C MET A 24 22.05 11.18 15.32
N PHE A 25 21.26 12.25 15.18
CA PHE A 25 19.84 12.23 15.45
C PHE A 25 19.02 12.03 14.18
N LYS A 26 19.14 10.82 13.59
CA LYS A 26 18.40 10.38 12.39
C LYS A 26 16.88 10.55 12.47
N LEU A 27 16.33 10.73 13.67
CA LEU A 27 14.90 10.93 13.94
C LEU A 27 14.46 12.39 13.80
N LEU A 28 15.38 13.35 13.82
CA LEU A 28 15.03 14.77 13.71
C LEU A 28 14.77 15.10 12.24
N GLN A 29 13.52 15.41 11.95
CA GLN A 29 13.07 15.72 10.60
C GLN A 29 13.31 17.19 10.21
N SER A 30 13.69 18.04 11.17
CA SER A 30 13.92 19.46 10.93
C SER A 30 15.17 20.00 11.63
N LEU A 31 15.74 21.06 11.05
CA LEU A 31 16.83 21.82 11.64
C LEU A 31 16.43 22.43 12.99
N GLN A 32 15.17 22.82 13.15
CA GLN A 32 14.67 23.41 14.39
C GLN A 32 14.66 22.39 15.53
N ASP A 33 14.30 21.14 15.26
CA ASP A 33 14.33 20.09 16.27
C ASP A 33 15.78 19.78 16.71
N ALA A 34 16.72 19.77 15.77
CA ALA A 34 18.15 19.62 16.10
C ALA A 34 18.70 20.79 16.93
N LYS A 35 18.32 22.03 16.58
CA LYS A 35 18.64 23.19 17.40
C LYS A 35 18.03 23.09 18.80
N ARG A 36 16.78 22.63 18.93
CA ARG A 36 16.10 22.46 20.22
C ARG A 36 16.85 21.46 21.10
N GLU A 37 17.13 20.24 20.61
CA GLU A 37 17.87 19.24 21.39
C GLU A 37 19.27 19.71 21.76
N PHE A 38 19.95 20.41 20.85
CA PHE A 38 21.25 21.03 21.13
C PHE A 38 21.15 22.04 22.28
N TYR A 39 20.23 23.02 22.20
CA TYR A 39 20.12 24.06 23.21
C TYR A 39 19.61 23.54 24.56
N ASP A 40 18.79 22.49 24.57
CA ASP A 40 18.39 21.78 25.78
C ASP A 40 19.59 21.11 26.45
N ALA A 41 20.43 20.42 25.67
CA ALA A 41 21.66 19.82 26.16
C ALA A 41 22.66 20.87 26.68
N ILE A 42 22.85 21.97 25.94
CA ILE A 42 23.67 23.11 26.40
C ILE A 42 23.16 23.68 27.70
N LYS A 43 21.84 23.85 27.84
CA LYS A 43 21.22 24.34 29.09
C LYS A 43 21.54 23.40 30.25
N SER A 44 21.37 22.10 30.07
CA SER A 44 21.70 21.07 31.07
C SER A 44 23.16 21.14 31.51
N ILE A 45 24.10 21.19 30.56
CA ILE A 45 25.53 21.30 30.85
C ILE A 45 25.86 22.61 31.57
N SER A 46 25.30 23.74 31.11
CA SER A 46 25.57 25.07 31.67
C SER A 46 25.16 25.23 33.13
N ASN A 47 24.14 24.48 33.56
CA ASN A 47 23.58 24.49 34.91
C ASN A 47 24.39 23.64 35.90
N ARG A 48 25.38 22.86 35.45
CA ARG A 48 26.20 22.04 36.33
C ARG A 48 27.14 22.88 37.20
N SER A 49 27.52 22.30 38.34
CA SER A 49 28.45 22.92 39.29
C SER A 49 29.88 22.97 38.74
N LEU A 50 30.56 24.10 38.98
CA LEU A 50 31.98 24.28 38.61
C LEU A 50 32.96 23.55 39.56
N LYS A 51 32.46 22.83 40.57
CA LYS A 51 33.29 21.99 41.46
C LYS A 51 33.74 20.67 40.80
N ALA A 52 33.52 20.51 39.50
CA ALA A 52 33.86 19.32 38.72
C ALA A 52 35.34 19.27 38.30
N LYS A 53 35.79 18.17 37.67
CA LYS A 53 37.18 18.02 37.20
C LYS A 53 37.52 19.11 36.16
N LYS A 54 38.81 19.37 35.91
CA LYS A 54 39.26 20.46 35.00
C LYS A 54 38.55 20.43 33.63
N ASN A 55 38.46 19.26 33.01
CA ASN A 55 37.81 19.10 31.69
C ASN A 55 36.31 19.44 31.75
N ASP A 56 35.62 19.04 32.83
CA ASP A 56 34.20 19.37 33.03
C ASP A 56 34.01 20.89 33.20
N LYS A 57 34.96 21.56 33.86
CA LYS A 57 34.92 23.02 34.03
C LYS A 57 34.99 23.74 32.68
N ASP A 58 35.87 23.31 31.78
CA ASP A 58 36.03 23.92 30.45
C ASP A 58 34.78 23.72 29.60
N LEU A 59 34.21 22.51 29.61
CA LEU A 59 32.93 22.20 28.97
C LEU A 59 31.79 23.09 29.51
N ILE A 60 31.66 23.22 30.83
CA ILE A 60 30.61 24.03 31.45
C ILE A 60 30.76 25.51 31.07
N LEU A 61 32.00 26.03 31.06
CA LEU A 61 32.28 27.39 30.64
C LEU A 61 31.98 27.63 29.16
N TRP A 62 32.34 26.67 28.30
CA TRP A 62 31.99 26.68 26.89
C TRP A 62 30.46 26.71 26.68
N ALA A 63 29.71 25.84 27.35
CA ALA A 63 28.25 25.81 27.25
C ALA A 63 27.60 27.13 27.74
N ARG A 64 28.12 27.72 28.82
CA ARG A 64 27.68 29.05 29.29
C ARG A 64 27.97 30.15 28.27
N ARG A 65 29.10 30.08 27.57
CA ARG A 65 29.45 31.04 26.50
C ARG A 65 28.50 30.90 25.32
N VAL A 66 28.26 29.69 24.83
CA VAL A 66 27.30 29.40 23.75
C VAL A 66 25.93 29.98 24.09
N LYS A 67 25.43 29.70 25.30
CA LYS A 67 24.13 30.21 25.79
C LYS A 67 24.10 31.74 25.92
N LYS A 68 25.16 32.36 26.45
CA LYS A 68 25.22 33.82 26.68
C LYS A 68 25.23 34.61 25.37
N HIS A 69 25.93 34.09 24.36
CA HIS A 69 26.15 34.79 23.10
C HIS A 69 25.25 34.31 21.96
N ASN A 70 24.34 33.36 22.20
CA ASN A 70 23.48 32.75 21.18
C ASN A 70 24.26 32.35 19.92
N LEU A 71 25.40 31.67 20.11
CA LEU A 71 26.24 31.25 19.00
C LEU A 71 25.48 30.23 18.14
N ASP A 72 25.19 30.60 16.88
CA ASP A 72 24.53 29.69 15.95
C ASP A 72 25.53 28.71 15.33
N LEU A 73 25.77 27.61 16.03
CA LEU A 73 26.67 26.53 15.61
C LEU A 73 26.10 25.66 14.46
N PHE A 74 24.94 26.04 13.92
CA PHE A 74 24.26 25.37 12.82
C PHE A 74 24.12 26.28 11.59
N ASP A 75 24.71 27.49 11.59
CA ASP A 75 24.74 28.38 10.43
C ASP A 75 25.81 27.96 9.41
N ASP A 76 25.78 26.68 9.04
CA ASP A 76 26.66 26.08 8.04
C ASP A 76 25.81 25.55 6.88
N GLN A 77 26.26 25.81 5.64
CA GLN A 77 25.51 25.46 4.44
C GLN A 77 25.33 23.93 4.30
N ALA A 78 26.30 23.12 4.72
CA ALA A 78 26.19 21.67 4.66
C ALA A 78 25.14 21.13 5.64
N VAL A 79 24.97 21.78 6.80
CA VAL A 79 23.90 21.46 7.75
C VAL A 79 22.52 21.74 7.14
N LYS A 80 22.36 22.91 6.51
CA LYS A 80 21.09 23.27 5.82
C LYS A 80 20.76 22.29 4.70
N ILE A 81 21.75 21.93 3.87
CA ILE A 81 21.61 20.93 2.80
C ILE A 81 21.21 19.57 3.36
N HIS A 82 21.78 19.16 4.49
CA HIS A 82 21.45 17.89 5.14
C HIS A 82 19.94 17.82 5.48
N PHE A 83 19.40 18.82 6.16
CA PHE A 83 17.97 18.83 6.50
C PHE A 83 17.06 18.98 5.28
N TYR A 84 17.46 19.76 4.26
CA TYR A 84 16.74 19.80 2.99
C TYR A 84 16.64 18.41 2.34
N SER A 85 17.73 17.64 2.36
CA SER A 85 17.75 16.29 1.79
C SER A 85 16.83 15.31 2.54
N ILE A 86 16.77 15.42 3.87
CA ILE A 86 15.87 14.62 4.71
C ILE A 86 14.41 14.96 4.38
N HIS A 87 14.09 16.26 4.34
CA HIS A 87 12.74 16.72 4.04
C HIS A 87 12.28 16.29 2.64
N ARG A 88 13.13 16.46 1.62
CA ARG A 88 12.86 16.02 0.26
C ARG A 88 12.60 14.51 0.19
N ARG A 89 13.38 13.70 0.93
CA ARG A 89 13.17 12.25 0.99
C ARG A 89 11.84 11.89 1.65
N SER A 90 11.47 12.58 2.73
CA SER A 90 10.18 12.40 3.41
C SER A 90 8.99 12.72 2.48
N LEU A 91 9.08 13.81 1.70
CA LEU A 91 8.06 14.14 0.69
C LEU A 91 7.92 13.05 -0.38
N LEU A 92 9.05 12.54 -0.89
CA LEU A 92 9.04 11.47 -1.89
C LEU A 92 8.41 10.19 -1.36
N TYR A 93 8.70 9.81 -0.10
CA TYR A 93 8.06 8.64 0.51
C TYR A 93 6.57 8.84 0.76
N SER A 94 6.16 10.05 1.16
CA SER A 94 4.75 10.37 1.36
C SER A 94 3.97 10.25 0.05
N LYS A 95 4.54 10.72 -1.06
CA LYS A 95 3.95 10.54 -2.39
C LYS A 95 3.81 9.06 -2.75
N LYS A 96 4.87 8.27 -2.58
CA LYS A 96 4.81 6.82 -2.86
C LYS A 96 3.77 6.10 -2.01
N LEU A 97 3.62 6.51 -0.76
CA LEU A 97 2.62 5.93 0.14
C LEU A 97 1.20 6.22 -0.36
N LEU A 98 0.95 7.43 -0.88
CA LEU A 98 -0.31 7.79 -1.50
C LEU A 98 -0.57 6.96 -2.77
N ASP A 99 0.42 6.84 -3.66
CA ASP A 99 0.29 6.02 -4.87
C ASP A 99 -0.07 4.55 -4.54
N ILE A 100 0.51 3.99 -3.46
CA ILE A 100 0.19 2.63 -2.97
C ILE A 100 -1.22 2.56 -2.39
N GLN A 101 -1.67 3.61 -1.69
CA GLN A 101 -3.03 3.67 -1.13
C GLN A 101 -4.07 3.64 -2.25
N ASP A 102 -3.85 4.41 -3.32
CA ASP A 102 -4.73 4.44 -4.49
C ASP A 102 -4.78 3.06 -5.19
N GLU A 103 -3.65 2.37 -5.31
CA GLU A 103 -3.59 1.02 -5.90
C GLU A 103 -4.32 -0.03 -5.05
N VAL A 104 -4.23 0.09 -3.71
CA VAL A 104 -4.97 -0.78 -2.78
C VAL A 104 -6.46 -0.52 -2.87
N GLU A 105 -6.89 0.75 -2.95
CA GLU A 105 -8.30 1.11 -3.11
C GLU A 105 -8.87 0.55 -4.42
N PHE A 106 -8.17 0.76 -5.53
CA PHE A 106 -8.53 0.19 -6.83
C PHE A 106 -8.63 -1.34 -6.81
N THR A 107 -7.67 -2.01 -6.17
CA THR A 107 -7.70 -3.48 -6.05
C THR A 107 -8.90 -3.95 -5.21
N ASN A 108 -9.26 -3.22 -4.15
CA ASN A 108 -10.44 -3.52 -3.34
C ASN A 108 -11.74 -3.33 -4.12
N GLU A 109 -11.83 -2.30 -4.97
CA GLU A 109 -12.98 -2.10 -5.88
C GLU A 109 -13.13 -3.27 -6.85
N GLN A 110 -12.04 -3.72 -7.48
CA GLN A 110 -12.07 -4.90 -8.36
C GLN A 110 -12.47 -6.18 -7.62
N LEU A 111 -12.00 -6.37 -6.38
CA LEU A 111 -12.40 -7.52 -5.57
C LEU A 111 -13.90 -7.52 -5.28
N ALA A 112 -14.49 -6.35 -4.97
CA ALA A 112 -15.92 -6.21 -4.73
C ALA A 112 -16.75 -6.49 -6.00
N GLU A 113 -16.31 -6.00 -7.16
CA GLU A 113 -16.99 -6.25 -8.43
C GLU A 113 -16.93 -7.74 -8.82
N ASN A 114 -15.77 -8.38 -8.64
CA ASN A 114 -15.62 -9.82 -8.88
C ASN A 114 -16.51 -10.66 -7.95
N GLN A 115 -16.62 -10.29 -6.67
CA GLN A 115 -17.52 -10.95 -5.72
C GLN A 115 -18.98 -10.85 -6.16
N LYS A 116 -19.43 -9.66 -6.57
CA LYS A 116 -20.79 -9.44 -7.08
C LYS A 116 -21.07 -10.29 -8.33
N THR A 117 -20.12 -10.33 -9.27
CA THR A 117 -20.24 -11.13 -10.50
C THR A 117 -20.34 -12.62 -10.18
N GLN A 118 -19.57 -13.09 -9.19
CA GLN A 118 -19.60 -14.48 -8.74
C GLN A 118 -20.94 -14.83 -8.06
N GLU A 119 -21.48 -13.93 -7.24
CA GLU A 119 -22.81 -14.07 -6.64
C GLU A 119 -23.92 -14.14 -7.70
N GLU A 120 -23.91 -13.25 -8.70
CA GLU A 120 -24.87 -13.26 -9.81
C GLU A 120 -24.79 -14.56 -10.63
N HIS A 121 -23.58 -15.05 -10.91
CA HIS A 121 -23.41 -16.33 -11.63
C HIS A 121 -23.90 -17.52 -10.80
N ILE A 122 -23.66 -17.54 -9.49
CA ILE A 122 -24.17 -18.59 -8.60
C ILE A 122 -25.70 -18.58 -8.65
N GLU A 123 -26.33 -17.41 -8.50
CA GLU A 123 -27.78 -17.25 -8.54
C GLU A 123 -28.36 -17.76 -9.86
N GLU A 124 -27.80 -17.36 -11.01
CA GLU A 124 -28.26 -17.81 -12.32
C GLU A 124 -28.09 -19.32 -12.53
N THR A 125 -26.99 -19.91 -12.07
CA THR A 125 -26.81 -21.38 -12.13
C THR A 125 -27.79 -22.12 -11.24
N HIS A 126 -28.12 -21.56 -10.07
CA HIS A 126 -29.07 -22.17 -9.15
C HIS A 126 -30.49 -22.13 -9.71
N GLU A 127 -30.87 -21.01 -10.34
CA GLU A 127 -32.17 -20.84 -10.98
C GLU A 127 -32.34 -21.81 -12.16
N LYS A 128 -31.30 -22.00 -12.99
CA LYS A 128 -31.31 -23.00 -14.06
C LYS A 128 -31.45 -24.43 -13.55
N ALA A 129 -30.74 -24.78 -12.47
CA ALA A 129 -30.82 -26.12 -11.88
C ALA A 129 -32.23 -26.45 -11.35
N ILE A 130 -32.90 -25.47 -10.71
CA ILE A 130 -34.28 -25.64 -10.23
C ILE A 130 -35.24 -25.88 -11.41
N ILE A 131 -35.08 -25.13 -12.51
CA ILE A 131 -35.91 -25.28 -13.72
C ILE A 131 -35.67 -26.64 -14.40
N GLU A 132 -34.43 -27.13 -14.41
CA GLU A 132 -34.08 -28.43 -14.99
C GLU A 132 -34.68 -29.57 -14.15
N GLU A 133 -34.52 -29.52 -12.82
CA GLU A 133 -35.11 -30.50 -11.90
C GLU A 133 -36.65 -30.53 -11.96
N THR A 134 -37.30 -29.37 -12.02
CA THR A 134 -38.77 -29.30 -12.20
C THR A 134 -39.25 -29.79 -13.57
N ASN A 135 -38.46 -29.61 -14.64
CA ASN A 135 -38.81 -30.16 -15.95
C ASN A 135 -38.62 -31.69 -16.01
N GLU A 136 -37.63 -32.25 -15.31
CA GLU A 136 -37.43 -33.70 -15.21
C GLU A 136 -38.57 -34.36 -14.40
N GLU A 137 -38.98 -33.78 -13.26
CA GLU A 137 -40.13 -34.28 -12.48
C GLU A 137 -41.44 -34.29 -13.29
N VAL A 138 -41.70 -33.26 -14.10
CA VAL A 138 -42.91 -33.18 -14.96
C VAL A 138 -42.90 -34.22 -16.09
N ILE A 139 -41.72 -34.67 -16.53
CA ILE A 139 -41.59 -35.71 -17.56
C ILE A 139 -41.75 -37.12 -16.95
N GLU A 140 -41.25 -37.36 -15.73
CA GLU A 140 -41.44 -38.63 -15.03
C GLU A 140 -42.90 -38.86 -14.59
N GLU A 141 -43.61 -37.84 -14.07
CA GLU A 141 -45.04 -37.98 -13.72
C GLU A 141 -45.94 -38.24 -14.94
N ASN A 142 -45.55 -37.81 -16.14
CA ASN A 142 -46.31 -38.09 -17.37
C ASN A 142 -45.99 -39.46 -17.99
N HIS A 143 -44.95 -40.16 -17.51
CA HIS A 143 -44.54 -41.47 -18.06
C HIS A 143 -44.86 -42.68 -17.15
N GLU A 144 -45.33 -42.48 -15.92
CA GLU A 144 -45.79 -43.58 -15.06
C GLU A 144 -47.24 -44.06 -15.34
N GLU A 145 -48.02 -43.40 -16.21
CA GLU A 145 -49.40 -43.82 -16.56
C GLU A 145 -49.56 -44.46 -17.96
N ALA A 146 -48.59 -45.25 -18.42
CA ALA A 146 -48.80 -46.05 -19.64
C ALA A 146 -48.11 -47.43 -19.59
N ASP A 147 -48.44 -48.24 -18.59
CA ASP A 147 -48.29 -49.69 -18.68
C ASP A 147 -49.56 -50.41 -18.22
N ASP A 148 -50.53 -50.51 -19.14
CA ASP A 148 -51.46 -51.63 -19.19
C ASP A 148 -51.95 -51.85 -20.64
N GLY A 149 -51.59 -52.99 -21.21
CA GLY A 149 -52.48 -53.71 -22.11
C GLY A 149 -52.20 -53.62 -23.61
N THR A 150 -51.32 -54.51 -24.08
CA THR A 150 -51.44 -55.33 -25.31
C THR A 150 -52.20 -54.78 -26.53
N ASN A 151 -51.54 -54.70 -27.71
CA ASN A 151 -52.03 -55.41 -28.89
C ASN A 151 -50.99 -55.60 -30.01
N GLU A 152 -51.12 -56.73 -30.70
CA GLU A 152 -50.34 -57.24 -31.82
C GLU A 152 -50.37 -56.34 -33.06
N THR A 153 -49.29 -56.32 -33.86
CA THR A 153 -49.21 -56.90 -35.23
C THR A 153 -48.00 -56.38 -36.03
N ASP A 154 -47.48 -57.30 -36.85
CA ASP A 154 -46.44 -57.16 -37.88
C ASP A 154 -46.69 -56.02 -38.89
N GLU A 155 -45.62 -55.39 -39.41
CA GLU A 155 -45.16 -55.55 -40.80
C GLU A 155 -43.97 -54.64 -41.13
N LEU A 156 -43.03 -55.22 -41.88
CA LEU A 156 -41.85 -54.61 -42.50
C LEU A 156 -42.25 -53.61 -43.60
N ASN A 157 -41.53 -52.48 -43.74
CA ASN A 157 -40.83 -52.21 -45.00
C ASN A 157 -39.86 -51.01 -44.99
N GLU A 158 -38.78 -51.24 -45.75
CA GLU A 158 -37.77 -50.35 -46.31
C GLU A 158 -38.24 -48.94 -46.74
N GLN A 159 -37.40 -47.91 -46.57
CA GLN A 159 -36.58 -47.36 -47.67
C GLN A 159 -35.75 -46.14 -47.22
N LYS A 160 -34.59 -46.03 -47.87
CA LYS A 160 -33.54 -45.02 -47.70
C LYS A 160 -33.90 -43.66 -48.33
N ASP A 161 -33.11 -42.67 -47.85
CA ASP A 161 -32.57 -41.49 -48.54
C ASP A 161 -33.36 -40.16 -48.55
N ASN A 162 -32.52 -39.11 -48.45
CA ASN A 162 -32.71 -37.68 -48.69
C ASN A 162 -33.32 -36.85 -47.53
N GLU A 163 -32.78 -35.69 -47.14
CA GLU A 163 -31.78 -34.83 -47.75
C GLU A 163 -31.24 -33.81 -46.73
N GLN A 164 -30.02 -33.33 -46.99
CA GLN A 164 -29.38 -32.20 -46.32
C GLN A 164 -30.22 -30.92 -46.42
N THR A 165 -30.16 -30.06 -45.41
CA THR A 165 -30.12 -28.61 -45.67
C THR A 165 -29.18 -27.91 -44.70
N ILE A 166 -27.98 -27.61 -45.23
CA ILE A 166 -27.02 -26.65 -44.68
C ILE A 166 -27.54 -25.25 -45.02
N LEU A 167 -27.72 -24.39 -44.03
CA LEU A 167 -27.77 -22.94 -44.22
C LEU A 167 -26.51 -22.32 -43.60
N LYS A 168 -25.47 -22.20 -44.44
CA LYS A 168 -24.42 -21.19 -44.32
C LYS A 168 -24.78 -20.06 -45.28
N ILE A 169 -24.68 -18.81 -44.80
CA ILE A 169 -24.49 -17.50 -45.45
C ILE A 169 -25.13 -16.51 -44.45
N SER A 170 -24.45 -15.57 -43.82
CA SER A 170 -23.42 -14.67 -44.34
C SER A 170 -22.43 -14.28 -43.25
N GLY A 171 -21.16 -14.23 -43.60
CA GLY A 171 -20.07 -13.82 -42.74
C GLY A 171 -19.67 -12.35 -42.88
N MET A 172 -18.90 -11.93 -41.88
CA MET A 172 -17.74 -11.03 -41.95
C MET A 172 -17.98 -9.58 -42.42
N HIS A 173 -17.75 -8.64 -41.50
CA HIS A 173 -16.78 -7.56 -41.75
C HIS A 173 -16.22 -6.98 -40.45
N GLN A 174 -14.97 -7.37 -40.13
CA GLN A 174 -14.02 -6.45 -39.53
C GLN A 174 -13.67 -5.39 -40.58
N VAL A 175 -13.65 -4.12 -40.18
CA VAL A 175 -12.99 -3.07 -40.94
C VAL A 175 -11.92 -2.46 -40.04
N ALA A 176 -10.67 -2.63 -40.47
CA ALA A 176 -9.59 -1.75 -40.08
C ALA A 176 -9.65 -0.49 -40.94
N ILE A 177 -9.50 0.69 -40.33
CA ILE A 177 -8.96 1.88 -41.00
C ILE A 177 -7.76 2.36 -40.17
N SER A 178 -6.69 2.61 -40.90
CA SER A 178 -5.31 2.84 -40.52
C SER A 178 -4.99 4.29 -40.15
N GLU A 179 -3.73 4.43 -39.67
CA GLU A 179 -2.86 5.62 -39.51
C GLU A 179 -2.96 6.44 -38.22
#